data_AF-A0A1G6N2H7-F1
#
_entry.id   AF-A0A1G6N2H7-F1
#
_cell.length_a   1.000
_cell.length_b   1.000
_cell.length_c   1.000
_cell.angle_alpha   90.00
_cell.angle_beta   90.00
_cell.angle_gamma   90.00
#
_symmetry.space_group_name_H-M   'P 1'
#
loop_
_entity.id
_entity.type
_entity.pdbx_description
1 polymer ?
#
loop_
_entity_poly.entity_id
_entity_poly.type
_entity_poly.pdbx_seq_one_letter_code
_entity_poly.pdbx_strand_id
1 'polypeptide(L)'
;MKKIMGLLIILTLLVFTSCSNETKEKLVMIETTRISPNQSLKFNTNFDYDYYNVYINESPVNFQSSPGSFFIKNLEYGNKNLKLEFFNDDEELITQYSTTVFFDNEGPNITKNNIFIEKSVLNINFETNSDDYNYSELKIGDTLVASSVNTSFSKNINKDSGDINLSVILYDNTMNTTNFSTIINTNIDRPPKIISEEIKINLFSEYKLKFYDDWDKELNIFVANNEDDSYFYPYNLLESNLSTSTINAFDSSNNFDTKVLKISKDLNIPLSPNVNSRLISSDSGFFSWNPEGESTQYIIEVFENNFGWYPKYKTNSTFFEIKDENLSFVRKVSKNNTKGLPSPPIIKFTDTLKPYESGILDNIKQNSILNQINSPFIIASDILIEEGTTLFIESGTTLRFFADSRLIVRGNLFIMPGLVNSNLIGRGIIVMDGGNLIISDSDIENINISGKRGNLIFLENTKFSTDSRINLNNISRVQFYNVIKNQGSNNLENISGIYILNSEFSDLNIKNSYETMIYNSNINSFQQNFRTRTVIENSMVNELYNQNFSYFNSINSIVENVNNINFSLYLEDDSVD
;
A
#
# COMPACT_ATOMS: atom_id res chain seq x y z
N MET A 1 -101.03 1.51 19.69
CA MET A 1 -100.20 1.02 20.82
C MET A 1 -99.22 -0.11 20.48
N LYS A 2 -99.42 -0.97 19.45
CA LYS A 2 -98.45 -2.04 19.13
C LYS A 2 -97.10 -1.59 18.50
N LYS A 3 -96.99 -0.36 17.98
CA LYS A 3 -95.73 0.15 17.37
C LYS A 3 -94.76 0.82 18.33
N ILE A 4 -95.19 1.21 19.54
CA ILE A 4 -94.33 1.85 20.56
C ILE A 4 -93.61 0.78 21.40
N MET A 5 -94.22 -0.39 21.57
CA MET A 5 -93.64 -1.50 22.34
C MET A 5 -92.48 -2.21 21.61
N GLY A 6 -92.52 -2.25 20.27
CA GLY A 6 -91.42 -2.80 19.47
C GLY A 6 -90.16 -1.94 19.50
N LEU A 7 -90.31 -0.61 19.55
CA LEU A 7 -89.17 0.31 19.65
C LEU A 7 -88.50 0.22 21.04
N LEU A 8 -89.29 0.03 22.10
CA LEU A 8 -88.75 -0.10 23.46
C LEU A 8 -87.97 -1.40 23.67
N ILE A 9 -88.39 -2.50 23.03
CA ILE A 9 -87.70 -3.80 23.08
C ILE A 9 -86.40 -3.76 22.26
N ILE A 10 -86.38 -3.09 21.11
CA ILE A 10 -85.15 -2.93 20.31
C ILE A 10 -84.16 -2.00 21.01
N LEU A 11 -84.63 -0.93 21.68
CA LEU A 11 -83.76 -0.04 22.45
C LEU A 11 -83.19 -0.71 23.71
N THR A 12 -83.95 -1.59 24.38
CA THR A 12 -83.41 -2.38 25.51
C THR A 12 -82.44 -3.46 25.05
N LEU A 13 -82.68 -4.14 23.92
CA LEU A 13 -81.72 -5.10 23.34
C LEU A 13 -80.42 -4.44 22.85
N LEU A 14 -80.46 -3.18 22.39
CA LEU A 14 -79.25 -2.42 22.02
C LEU A 14 -78.45 -1.91 23.24
N VAL A 15 -79.10 -1.70 24.39
CA VAL A 15 -78.40 -1.32 25.64
C VAL A 15 -77.76 -2.54 26.32
N PHE A 16 -78.30 -3.74 26.12
CA PHE A 16 -77.71 -4.98 26.67
C PHE A 16 -76.61 -5.60 25.80
N THR A 17 -76.41 -5.16 24.55
CA THR A 17 -75.31 -5.65 23.69
C THR A 17 -74.09 -4.72 23.62
N SER A 18 -74.08 -3.59 24.34
CA SER A 18 -72.93 -2.65 24.37
C SER A 18 -72.10 -2.70 25.66
N CYS A 19 -72.30 -3.70 26.53
CA CYS A 19 -71.45 -3.96 27.69
C CYS A 19 -70.85 -5.38 27.65
N SER A 20 -70.35 -5.81 26.49
CA SER A 20 -69.18 -6.70 26.51
C SER A 20 -67.97 -5.80 26.77
N ASN A 21 -67.63 -5.61 28.05
CA ASN A 21 -66.26 -5.24 28.40
C ASN A 21 -65.39 -6.34 27.82
N GLU A 22 -64.80 -6.10 26.64
CA GLU A 22 -63.60 -6.79 26.24
C GLU A 22 -62.63 -6.57 27.40
N THR A 23 -62.47 -7.61 28.22
CA THR A 23 -61.40 -7.68 29.20
C THR A 23 -60.11 -7.55 28.42
N LYS A 24 -59.58 -6.33 28.31
CA LYS A 24 -58.26 -6.08 27.74
C LYS A 24 -57.31 -7.03 28.47
N GLU A 25 -56.71 -7.94 27.72
CA GLU A 25 -55.75 -8.89 28.26
C GLU A 25 -54.63 -8.11 28.96
N LYS A 26 -54.39 -8.42 30.23
CA LYS A 26 -53.32 -7.79 31.01
C LYS A 26 -52.00 -8.36 30.52
N LEU A 27 -51.22 -7.55 29.82
CA LEU A 27 -49.97 -7.95 29.18
C LEU A 27 -48.79 -7.43 29.99
N VAL A 28 -47.79 -8.30 30.15
CA VAL A 28 -46.47 -7.99 30.72
C VAL A 28 -45.43 -8.34 29.66
N MET A 29 -44.61 -7.36 29.28
CA MET A 29 -43.52 -7.55 28.32
C MET A 29 -42.19 -7.34 29.01
N ILE A 30 -41.36 -8.38 29.07
CA ILE A 30 -39.98 -8.26 29.57
C ILE A 30 -39.10 -7.69 28.46
N GLU A 31 -38.30 -6.67 28.79
CA GLU A 31 -37.42 -6.01 27.83
C GLU A 31 -36.19 -6.84 27.46
N THR A 32 -35.68 -7.66 28.40
CA THR A 32 -34.49 -8.52 28.19
C THR A 32 -34.70 -9.93 28.74
N THR A 33 -34.39 -10.95 27.94
CA THR A 33 -34.45 -12.36 28.37
C THR A 33 -33.20 -12.82 29.11
N ARG A 34 -32.13 -12.01 29.09
CA ARG A 34 -30.92 -12.18 29.90
C ARG A 34 -30.87 -11.08 30.97
N ILE A 35 -30.56 -11.48 32.20
CA ILE A 35 -30.49 -10.61 33.38
C ILE A 35 -29.19 -10.89 34.14
N SER A 36 -28.65 -9.88 34.82
CA SER A 36 -27.41 -10.00 35.59
C SER A 36 -27.47 -9.19 36.88
N PRO A 37 -26.51 -9.36 37.81
CA PRO A 37 -26.36 -8.46 38.95
C PRO A 37 -26.14 -6.99 38.54
N ASN A 38 -25.67 -6.75 37.32
CA ASN A 38 -25.29 -5.45 36.77
C ASN A 38 -26.31 -4.88 35.78
N GLN A 39 -27.36 -5.65 35.44
CA GLN A 39 -28.42 -5.26 34.54
C GLN A 39 -29.78 -5.43 35.23
N SER A 40 -30.49 -4.32 35.43
CA SER A 40 -31.80 -4.34 36.07
C SER A 40 -32.82 -5.11 35.23
N LEU A 41 -33.66 -5.92 35.88
CA LEU A 41 -34.88 -6.44 35.29
C LEU A 41 -35.79 -5.27 34.91
N LYS A 42 -36.16 -5.18 33.63
CA LYS A 42 -37.10 -4.19 33.11
C LYS A 42 -38.24 -4.88 32.41
N PHE A 43 -39.44 -4.40 32.66
CA PHE A 43 -40.66 -4.88 32.04
C PHE A 43 -41.66 -3.73 31.90
N ASN A 44 -42.56 -3.86 30.93
CA ASN A 44 -43.64 -2.91 30.69
C ASN A 44 -44.99 -3.62 30.83
N THR A 45 -45.96 -2.93 31.41
CA THR A 45 -47.34 -3.42 31.57
C THR A 45 -48.31 -2.52 30.80
N ASN A 46 -49.48 -3.06 30.42
CA ASN A 46 -50.58 -2.25 29.88
C ASN A 46 -51.66 -1.93 30.93
N PHE A 47 -51.33 -2.09 32.21
CA PHE A 47 -52.18 -1.86 33.37
C PHE A 47 -51.36 -1.22 34.51
N ASP A 48 -52.05 -0.47 35.36
CA ASP A 48 -51.46 0.17 36.53
C ASP A 48 -51.36 -0.82 37.71
N TYR A 49 -50.32 -0.66 38.53
CA TYR A 49 -50.07 -1.45 39.74
C TYR A 49 -49.25 -0.60 40.72
N ASP A 50 -49.40 -0.88 42.02
CA ASP A 50 -48.75 -0.08 43.08
C ASP A 50 -47.44 -0.72 43.53
N TYR A 51 -47.38 -2.06 43.57
CA TYR A 51 -46.15 -2.81 43.80
C TYR A 51 -46.17 -4.19 43.15
N TYR A 52 -45.00 -4.83 43.09
CA TYR A 52 -44.87 -6.20 42.59
C TYR A 52 -43.93 -7.05 43.45
N ASN A 53 -44.17 -8.36 43.46
CA ASN A 53 -43.30 -9.36 44.07
C ASN A 53 -42.54 -10.12 42.98
N VAL A 54 -41.28 -10.46 43.25
CA VAL A 54 -40.41 -11.18 42.32
C VAL A 54 -40.05 -12.53 42.92
N TYR A 55 -40.32 -13.59 42.17
CA TYR A 55 -39.96 -14.95 42.52
C TYR A 55 -39.02 -15.53 41.45
N ILE A 56 -38.01 -16.26 41.90
CA ILE A 56 -37.11 -17.02 41.04
C ILE A 56 -37.16 -18.47 41.50
N ASN A 57 -37.50 -19.38 40.58
CA ASN A 57 -37.68 -20.81 40.88
C ASN A 57 -38.60 -21.03 42.09
N GLU A 58 -39.74 -20.33 42.12
CA GLU A 58 -40.74 -20.34 43.21
C GLU A 58 -40.24 -19.81 44.57
N SER A 59 -39.00 -19.32 44.65
CA SER A 59 -38.44 -18.69 45.85
C SER A 59 -38.57 -17.17 45.76
N PRO A 60 -39.11 -16.48 46.79
CA PRO A 60 -39.22 -15.03 46.76
C PRO A 60 -37.83 -14.39 46.84
N VAL A 61 -37.54 -13.50 45.89
CA VAL A 61 -36.29 -12.73 45.82
C VAL A 61 -36.52 -11.30 46.30
N ASN A 62 -37.74 -10.77 46.16
CA ASN A 62 -38.13 -9.49 46.74
C ASN A 62 -39.65 -9.39 46.96
N PHE A 63 -40.05 -8.64 47.98
CA PHE A 63 -41.44 -8.33 48.32
C PHE A 63 -41.69 -6.83 48.28
N GLN A 64 -42.86 -6.43 47.75
CA GLN A 64 -43.30 -5.03 47.67
C GLN A 64 -42.32 -4.10 46.94
N SER A 65 -41.87 -4.50 45.76
CA SER A 65 -41.02 -3.65 44.91
C SER A 65 -41.87 -2.53 44.30
N SER A 66 -41.47 -1.28 44.49
CA SER A 66 -42.07 -0.14 43.79
C SER A 66 -41.75 -0.19 42.29
N PRO A 67 -42.58 0.42 41.43
CA PRO A 67 -42.30 0.54 39.99
C PRO A 67 -40.91 1.16 39.74
N GLY A 68 -40.03 0.44 39.02
CA GLY A 68 -38.65 0.87 38.79
C GLY A 68 -37.68 -0.27 38.47
N SER A 69 -36.39 0.09 38.34
CA SER A 69 -35.29 -0.84 38.04
C SER A 69 -34.95 -1.74 39.23
N PHE A 70 -35.10 -3.05 39.08
CA PHE A 70 -34.75 -4.04 40.11
C PHE A 70 -33.55 -4.89 39.70
N PHE A 71 -32.56 -5.04 40.58
CA PHE A 71 -31.36 -5.84 40.33
C PHE A 71 -31.43 -7.14 41.12
N ILE A 72 -31.36 -8.26 40.40
CA ILE A 72 -31.34 -9.59 41.01
C ILE A 72 -29.88 -9.97 41.29
N LYS A 73 -29.57 -10.30 42.54
CA LYS A 73 -28.22 -10.66 42.99
C LYS A 73 -28.18 -12.07 43.56
N ASN A 74 -26.99 -12.66 43.63
CA ASN A 74 -26.72 -13.94 44.30
C ASN A 74 -27.50 -15.15 43.75
N LEU A 75 -27.74 -15.20 42.44
CA LEU A 75 -28.23 -16.41 41.78
C LEU A 75 -27.08 -17.14 41.07
N GLU A 76 -27.22 -18.45 40.91
CA GLU A 76 -26.32 -19.25 40.08
C GLU A 76 -26.55 -18.98 38.59
N TYR A 77 -25.50 -19.08 37.78
CA TYR A 77 -25.55 -18.97 36.33
C TYR A 77 -26.58 -19.94 35.70
N GLY A 78 -27.24 -19.50 34.63
CA GLY A 78 -28.10 -20.34 33.79
C GLY A 78 -29.59 -19.97 33.80
N ASN A 79 -30.41 -20.83 33.19
CA ASN A 79 -31.85 -20.60 33.05
C ASN A 79 -32.57 -20.62 34.42
N LYS A 80 -33.40 -19.61 34.65
CA LYS A 80 -34.24 -19.44 35.85
C LYS A 80 -35.68 -19.18 35.46
N ASN A 81 -36.62 -19.73 36.24
CA ASN A 81 -38.04 -19.41 36.09
C ASN A 81 -38.33 -18.14 36.89
N LEU A 82 -38.62 -17.06 36.17
CA LEU A 82 -39.04 -15.78 36.74
C LEU A 82 -40.56 -15.76 36.84
N LYS A 83 -41.07 -15.42 38.02
CA LYS A 83 -42.48 -15.13 38.26
C LYS A 83 -42.63 -13.75 38.88
N LEU A 84 -43.51 -12.94 38.30
CA LEU A 84 -43.87 -11.61 38.77
C LEU A 84 -45.33 -11.61 39.19
N GLU A 85 -45.62 -11.09 40.38
CA GLU A 85 -46.98 -10.91 40.90
C GLU A 85 -47.23 -9.42 41.13
N PHE A 86 -48.29 -8.87 40.54
CA PHE A 86 -48.61 -7.43 40.57
C PHE A 86 -49.80 -7.17 41.47
N PHE A 87 -49.72 -6.14 42.32
CA PHE A 87 -50.75 -5.83 43.32
C PHE A 87 -51.17 -4.36 43.28
N ASN A 88 -52.37 -4.08 43.79
CA ASN A 88 -52.83 -2.71 44.08
C ASN A 88 -52.57 -2.33 45.55
N ASP A 89 -52.89 -1.09 45.91
CA ASP A 89 -52.77 -0.52 47.26
C ASP A 89 -53.54 -1.31 48.35
N ASP A 90 -54.58 -2.06 47.95
CA ASP A 90 -55.39 -2.91 48.84
C ASP A 90 -54.82 -4.33 49.01
N GLU A 91 -53.60 -4.58 48.51
CA GLU A 91 -52.92 -5.87 48.50
C GLU A 91 -53.61 -6.97 47.64
N GLU A 92 -54.51 -6.59 46.73
CA GLU A 92 -55.18 -7.52 45.83
C GLU A 92 -54.30 -7.85 44.61
N LEU A 93 -54.18 -9.14 44.31
CA LEU A 93 -53.44 -9.62 43.13
C LEU A 93 -54.15 -9.19 41.83
N ILE A 94 -53.51 -8.30 41.08
CA ILE A 94 -53.98 -7.80 39.78
C ILE A 94 -53.78 -8.87 38.70
N THR A 95 -52.57 -9.43 38.60
CA THR A 95 -52.18 -10.48 37.65
C THR A 95 -50.84 -11.09 38.05
N GLN A 96 -50.51 -12.23 37.44
CA GLN A 96 -49.19 -12.86 37.53
C GLN A 96 -48.62 -13.14 36.13
N TYR A 97 -47.31 -13.06 36.00
CA TYR A 97 -46.58 -13.37 34.76
C TYR A 97 -45.41 -14.29 35.07
N SER A 98 -45.27 -15.37 34.31
CA SER A 98 -44.14 -16.30 34.43
C SER A 98 -43.44 -16.50 33.10
N THR A 99 -42.11 -16.49 33.12
CA THR A 99 -41.28 -16.78 31.95
C THR A 99 -39.94 -17.39 32.38
N THR A 100 -39.14 -17.85 31.42
CA THR A 100 -37.76 -18.26 31.66
C THR A 100 -36.82 -17.13 31.27
N VAL A 101 -35.90 -16.78 32.17
CA VAL A 101 -34.83 -15.82 31.93
C VAL A 101 -33.48 -16.50 32.13
N PHE A 102 -32.46 -16.07 31.40
CA PHE A 102 -31.10 -16.53 31.61
C PHE A 102 -30.40 -15.59 32.60
N PHE A 103 -29.99 -16.11 33.75
CA PHE A 103 -29.21 -15.35 34.71
C PHE A 103 -27.73 -15.51 34.41
N ASP A 104 -27.08 -14.38 34.15
CA ASP A 104 -25.67 -14.31 33.83
C ASP A 104 -24.94 -13.47 34.88
N ASN A 105 -23.98 -14.08 35.56
CA ASN A 105 -23.15 -13.43 36.57
C ASN A 105 -21.65 -13.64 36.33
N GLU A 106 -21.28 -14.13 35.14
CA GLU A 106 -19.90 -14.37 34.77
C GLU A 106 -19.49 -13.34 33.71
N GLY A 107 -18.29 -12.78 33.86
CA GLY A 107 -17.72 -11.91 32.82
C GLY A 107 -17.17 -12.74 31.66
N PRO A 108 -16.80 -12.09 30.53
CA PRO A 108 -16.23 -12.81 29.38
C PRO A 108 -14.99 -13.60 29.78
N ASN A 109 -14.92 -14.87 29.42
CA ASN A 109 -13.75 -15.69 29.73
C ASN A 109 -12.59 -15.39 28.77
N ILE A 110 -11.38 -15.24 29.31
CA ILE A 110 -10.14 -15.05 28.54
C ILE A 110 -9.50 -16.42 28.31
N THR A 111 -9.54 -16.92 27.08
CA THR A 111 -8.94 -18.21 26.74
C THR A 111 -7.45 -18.10 26.45
N LYS A 112 -7.01 -16.94 25.96
CA LYS A 112 -5.61 -16.66 25.66
C LYS A 112 -5.33 -15.16 25.76
N ASN A 113 -4.12 -14.85 26.18
CA ASN A 113 -3.59 -13.48 26.14
C ASN A 113 -2.19 -13.49 25.53
N ASN A 114 -1.84 -12.40 24.84
CA ASN A 114 -0.50 -12.17 24.34
C ASN A 114 -0.17 -10.68 24.51
N ILE A 115 0.86 -10.40 25.30
CA ILE A 115 1.30 -9.05 25.63
C ILE A 115 2.79 -8.96 25.35
N PHE A 116 3.16 -8.04 24.47
CA PHE A 116 4.55 -7.87 24.06
C PHE A 116 4.78 -6.44 23.59
N ILE A 117 6.03 -6.00 23.64
CA ILE A 117 6.47 -4.74 23.07
C ILE A 117 7.13 -5.07 21.74
N GLU A 118 6.80 -4.33 20.68
CA GLU A 118 7.49 -4.43 19.40
C GLU A 118 7.76 -3.01 18.89
N LYS A 119 9.03 -2.67 18.68
CA LYS A 119 9.44 -1.36 18.11
C LYS A 119 8.86 -0.16 18.85
N SER A 120 8.93 -0.19 20.19
CA SER A 120 8.35 0.81 21.11
C SER A 120 6.82 0.88 21.13
N VAL A 121 6.14 -0.13 20.59
CA VAL A 121 4.68 -0.27 20.63
C VAL A 121 4.30 -1.43 21.54
N LEU A 122 3.59 -1.13 22.61
CA LEU A 122 2.95 -2.13 23.45
C LEU A 122 1.73 -2.70 22.73
N ASN A 123 1.75 -3.99 22.45
CA ASN A 123 0.67 -4.74 21.81
C ASN A 123 0.05 -5.72 22.81
N ILE A 124 -1.27 -5.69 22.89
CA ILE A 124 -2.05 -6.45 23.85
C ILE A 124 -3.19 -7.12 23.07
N ASN A 125 -3.24 -8.45 23.09
CA ASN A 125 -4.27 -9.20 22.39
C ASN A 125 -4.88 -10.24 23.33
N PHE A 126 -6.21 -10.30 23.36
CA PHE A 126 -6.97 -11.33 24.07
C PHE A 126 -7.82 -12.14 23.10
N GLU A 127 -7.97 -13.42 23.38
CA GLU A 127 -8.98 -14.28 22.75
C GLU A 127 -10.03 -14.61 23.82
N THR A 128 -11.30 -14.52 23.44
CA THR A 128 -12.44 -14.89 24.27
C THR A 128 -13.34 -15.86 23.51
N ASN A 129 -13.89 -16.84 24.22
CA ASN A 129 -14.90 -17.77 23.72
C ASN A 129 -16.32 -17.37 24.18
N SER A 130 -16.47 -16.17 24.73
CA SER A 130 -17.76 -15.66 25.20
C SER A 130 -18.55 -15.11 24.00
N ASP A 131 -19.65 -15.76 23.67
CA ASP A 131 -20.58 -15.31 22.61
C ASP A 131 -21.29 -13.98 22.96
N ASP A 132 -21.18 -13.54 24.20
CA ASP A 132 -21.77 -12.33 24.77
C ASP A 132 -20.75 -11.22 25.07
N TYR A 133 -19.50 -11.35 24.59
CA TYR A 133 -18.52 -10.26 24.69
C TYR A 133 -19.05 -8.98 24.01
N ASN A 134 -18.84 -7.84 24.66
CA ASN A 134 -19.34 -6.55 24.22
C ASN A 134 -18.19 -5.58 23.87
N TYR A 135 -17.41 -5.19 24.86
CA TYR A 135 -16.27 -4.29 24.68
C TYR A 135 -15.21 -4.49 25.76
N SER A 136 -14.05 -3.86 25.59
CA SER A 136 -12.98 -3.89 26.57
C SER A 136 -12.39 -2.49 26.80
N GLU A 137 -11.83 -2.30 28.00
CA GLU A 137 -11.13 -1.09 28.42
C GLU A 137 -9.68 -1.41 28.76
N LEU A 138 -8.76 -0.56 28.31
CA LEU A 138 -7.36 -0.57 28.69
C LEU A 138 -7.08 0.58 29.67
N LYS A 139 -6.54 0.23 30.84
CA LYS A 139 -6.07 1.15 31.87
C LYS A 139 -4.57 1.02 32.09
N ILE A 140 -3.91 2.16 32.28
CA ILE A 140 -2.52 2.23 32.74
C ILE A 140 -2.51 2.95 34.09
N GLY A 141 -2.07 2.25 35.13
CA GLY A 141 -2.37 2.61 36.51
C GLY A 141 -3.89 2.72 36.69
N ASP A 142 -4.34 3.87 37.22
CA ASP A 142 -5.77 4.16 37.40
C ASP A 142 -6.40 4.90 36.21
N THR A 143 -5.63 5.19 35.15
CA THR A 143 -6.10 6.03 34.04
C THR A 143 -6.64 5.18 32.90
N LEU A 144 -7.87 5.45 32.45
CA LEU A 144 -8.43 4.88 31.22
C LEU A 144 -7.70 5.46 30.00
N VAL A 145 -7.07 4.58 29.22
CA VAL A 145 -6.27 4.97 28.04
C VAL A 145 -7.04 4.73 26.75
N ALA A 146 -7.80 3.63 26.67
CA ALA A 146 -8.56 3.28 25.48
C ALA A 146 -9.75 2.37 25.82
N SER A 147 -10.76 2.39 24.97
CA SER A 147 -11.90 1.47 24.97
C SER A 147 -12.13 0.96 23.55
N SER A 148 -12.45 -0.32 23.39
CA SER A 148 -12.57 -0.95 22.07
C SER A 148 -13.61 -2.06 22.08
N VAL A 149 -14.38 -2.18 21.00
CA VAL A 149 -15.21 -3.37 20.73
C VAL A 149 -14.36 -4.55 20.25
N ASN A 150 -13.06 -4.37 20.03
CA ASN A 150 -12.13 -5.46 19.74
C ASN A 150 -11.38 -5.88 21.01
N THR A 151 -10.81 -7.08 21.01
CA THR A 151 -10.00 -7.62 22.10
C THR A 151 -8.51 -7.30 21.96
N SER A 152 -8.17 -6.26 21.19
CA SER A 152 -6.79 -5.86 20.92
C SER A 152 -6.56 -4.37 21.12
N PHE A 153 -5.38 -4.04 21.64
CA PHE A 153 -4.91 -2.68 21.88
C PHE A 153 -3.45 -2.52 21.46
N SER A 154 -3.13 -1.33 20.94
CA SER A 154 -1.75 -0.93 20.66
C SER A 154 -1.49 0.48 21.19
N LYS A 155 -0.36 0.68 21.86
CA LYS A 155 0.01 1.97 22.46
C LYS A 155 1.52 2.20 22.36
N ASN A 156 1.92 3.36 21.87
CA ASN A 156 3.33 3.78 21.93
C ASN A 156 3.74 4.02 23.38
N ILE A 157 4.89 3.47 23.77
CA ILE A 157 5.50 3.62 25.08
C ILE A 157 6.96 4.04 24.94
N ASN A 158 7.51 4.66 25.99
CA ASN A 158 8.91 5.07 26.01
C ASN A 158 9.75 4.02 26.74
N LYS A 159 10.93 3.73 26.20
CA LYS A 159 11.96 2.93 26.89
C LYS A 159 12.39 3.65 28.17
N ASP A 160 12.80 2.86 29.17
CA ASP A 160 13.35 3.35 30.45
C ASP A 160 12.40 4.23 31.27
N SER A 161 11.09 4.08 31.08
CA SER A 161 10.07 4.80 31.85
C SER A 161 9.69 4.13 33.17
N GLY A 162 10.32 2.99 33.50
CA GLY A 162 10.01 2.17 34.67
C GLY A 162 8.89 1.16 34.43
N ASP A 163 8.20 0.80 35.51
CA ASP A 163 7.12 -0.18 35.50
C ASP A 163 5.79 0.45 35.08
N ILE A 164 5.13 -0.16 34.09
CA ILE A 164 3.79 0.17 33.63
C ILE A 164 2.81 -0.85 34.22
N ASN A 165 1.96 -0.41 35.13
CA ASN A 165 0.84 -1.19 35.64
C ASN A 165 -0.28 -1.20 34.61
N LEU A 166 -0.58 -2.35 34.04
CA LEU A 166 -1.57 -2.52 32.99
C LEU A 166 -2.76 -3.28 33.51
N SER A 167 -3.97 -2.78 33.25
CA SER A 167 -5.22 -3.47 33.53
C SER A 167 -6.12 -3.44 32.29
N VAL A 168 -6.68 -4.60 31.94
CA VAL A 168 -7.67 -4.72 30.88
C VAL A 168 -8.94 -5.31 31.47
N ILE A 169 -10.05 -4.62 31.21
CA ILE A 169 -11.37 -5.00 31.70
C ILE A 169 -12.19 -5.38 30.48
N LEU A 170 -12.66 -6.63 30.43
CA LEU A 170 -13.58 -7.10 29.39
C LEU A 170 -14.99 -7.05 29.94
N TYR A 171 -15.92 -6.54 29.14
CA TYR A 171 -17.34 -6.43 29.45
C TYR A 171 -18.13 -7.36 28.54
N ASP A 172 -19.09 -8.09 29.10
CA ASP A 172 -20.12 -8.78 28.33
C ASP A 172 -21.29 -7.81 27.99
N ASN A 173 -22.33 -8.35 27.35
CA ASN A 173 -23.55 -7.62 27.01
C ASN A 173 -24.41 -7.25 28.24
N THR A 174 -24.13 -7.84 29.41
CA THR A 174 -24.86 -7.62 30.66
C THR A 174 -24.05 -6.82 31.70
N MET A 175 -22.93 -6.25 31.27
CA MET A 175 -21.98 -5.46 32.07
C MET A 175 -21.27 -6.24 33.20
N ASN A 176 -21.24 -7.57 33.13
CA ASN A 176 -20.32 -8.38 33.92
C ASN A 176 -18.89 -8.21 33.39
N THR A 177 -17.92 -8.23 34.30
CA THR A 177 -16.53 -7.89 33.97
C THR A 177 -15.55 -8.99 34.28
N THR A 178 -14.57 -9.18 33.40
CA THR A 178 -13.34 -9.94 33.68
C THR A 178 -12.15 -8.99 33.67
N ASN A 179 -11.41 -8.97 34.79
CA ASN A 179 -10.24 -8.12 34.94
C ASN A 179 -8.96 -8.92 34.74
N PHE A 180 -8.10 -8.46 33.83
CA PHE A 180 -6.74 -8.92 33.68
C PHE A 180 -5.79 -7.80 34.11
N SER A 181 -4.76 -8.10 34.90
CA SER A 181 -3.74 -7.12 35.29
C SER A 181 -2.35 -7.71 35.22
N THR A 182 -1.40 -6.93 34.71
CA THR A 182 0.02 -7.30 34.65
C THR A 182 0.91 -6.06 34.78
N ILE A 183 2.19 -6.27 35.06
CA ILE A 183 3.19 -5.21 35.12
C ILE A 183 4.17 -5.40 33.97
N ILE A 184 4.46 -4.33 33.24
CA ILE A 184 5.41 -4.32 32.14
C ILE A 184 6.57 -3.41 32.52
N ASN A 185 7.76 -3.98 32.69
CA ASN A 185 8.96 -3.22 32.98
C ASN A 185 9.58 -2.72 31.67
N THR A 186 9.60 -1.40 31.46
CA THR A 186 10.12 -0.77 30.23
C THR A 186 11.63 -0.54 30.23
N ASN A 187 12.31 -0.87 31.33
CA ASN A 187 13.77 -0.83 31.43
C ASN A 187 14.40 -2.16 30.99
N ILE A 188 13.58 -3.21 30.80
CA ILE A 188 14.06 -4.47 30.25
C ILE A 188 14.19 -4.30 28.75
N ASP A 189 15.40 -4.51 28.28
CA ASP A 189 15.75 -4.58 26.87
C ASP A 189 16.14 -6.01 26.54
N ARG A 190 15.35 -6.66 25.70
CA ARG A 190 15.59 -8.06 25.35
C ARG A 190 16.43 -8.12 24.09
N PRO A 191 17.33 -9.12 23.96
CA PRO A 191 18.06 -9.29 22.71
C PRO A 191 17.08 -9.41 21.53
N PRO A 192 17.46 -8.87 20.37
CA PRO A 192 16.67 -9.02 19.16
C PRO A 192 16.52 -10.51 18.82
N LYS A 193 15.59 -10.84 17.93
CA LYS A 193 15.41 -12.21 17.46
C LYS A 193 15.30 -12.29 15.96
N ILE A 194 16.23 -12.98 15.31
CA ILE A 194 16.22 -13.20 13.86
C ILE A 194 15.19 -14.28 13.52
N ILE A 195 14.13 -13.90 12.80
CA ILE A 195 13.02 -14.79 12.41
C ILE A 195 13.22 -15.33 10.99
N SER A 196 13.96 -14.60 10.15
CA SER A 196 14.30 -15.06 8.80
C SER A 196 15.03 -16.41 8.82
N GLU A 197 14.77 -17.23 7.79
CA GLU A 197 15.55 -18.42 7.45
C GLU A 197 16.58 -18.14 6.33
N GLU A 198 16.35 -17.07 5.57
CA GLU A 198 17.24 -16.57 4.55
C GLU A 198 17.41 -15.05 4.66
N ILE A 199 18.62 -14.56 4.36
CA ILE A 199 18.89 -13.16 4.06
C ILE A 199 18.83 -12.99 2.54
N LYS A 200 18.03 -12.03 2.09
CA LYS A 200 17.82 -11.74 0.67
C LYS A 200 18.57 -10.48 0.28
N ILE A 201 19.36 -10.53 -0.79
CA ILE A 201 20.15 -9.40 -1.31
C ILE A 201 19.71 -9.10 -2.73
N ASN A 202 19.41 -7.84 -3.01
CA ASN A 202 19.03 -7.37 -4.34
C ASN A 202 20.25 -6.84 -5.13
N LEU A 203 20.06 -6.47 -6.40
CA LEU A 203 21.17 -6.03 -7.27
C LEU A 203 21.83 -4.70 -6.86
N PHE A 204 21.19 -3.93 -5.97
CA PHE A 204 21.72 -2.68 -5.42
C PHE A 204 22.27 -2.85 -4.00
N SER A 205 22.61 -4.09 -3.62
CA SER A 205 23.16 -4.49 -2.32
C SER A 205 22.26 -4.17 -1.12
N GLU A 206 20.97 -3.94 -1.35
CA GLU A 206 20.00 -3.83 -0.26
C GLU A 206 19.63 -5.22 0.24
N TYR A 207 19.52 -5.35 1.56
CA TYR A 207 19.17 -6.62 2.19
C TYR A 207 17.78 -6.59 2.80
N LYS A 208 17.16 -7.77 2.87
CA LYS A 208 15.91 -7.98 3.60
C LYS A 208 16.09 -9.09 4.62
N LEU A 209 15.98 -8.70 5.88
CA LEU A 209 16.03 -9.57 7.05
C LEU A 209 14.81 -9.28 7.93
N LYS A 210 14.13 -10.33 8.40
CA LYS A 210 13.03 -10.20 9.38
C LYS A 210 13.57 -10.51 10.77
N PHE A 211 13.32 -9.60 11.69
CA PHE A 211 13.63 -9.75 13.10
C PHE A 211 12.46 -9.24 13.96
N TYR A 212 12.47 -9.62 15.22
CA TYR A 212 11.64 -9.07 16.28
C TYR A 212 12.53 -8.38 17.29
N ASP A 213 12.13 -7.20 17.74
CA ASP A 213 12.81 -6.44 18.78
C ASP A 213 11.76 -5.60 19.53
N ASP A 214 11.94 -5.44 20.84
CA ASP A 214 11.02 -4.68 21.67
C ASP A 214 11.17 -3.17 21.47
N TRP A 215 12.38 -2.64 21.29
CA TRP A 215 12.63 -1.20 21.25
C TRP A 215 13.06 -0.70 19.87
N ASP A 216 13.93 -1.42 19.19
CA ASP A 216 14.66 -1.01 18.01
C ASP A 216 13.92 -1.31 16.69
N LYS A 217 13.86 -0.28 15.83
CA LYS A 217 13.23 -0.38 14.49
C LYS A 217 14.18 -0.91 13.44
N GLU A 218 15.47 -0.76 13.68
CA GLU A 218 16.59 -1.16 12.82
C GLU A 218 17.69 -1.75 13.72
N LEU A 219 18.42 -2.71 13.20
CA LEU A 219 19.50 -3.40 13.92
C LEU A 219 20.81 -3.22 13.16
N ASN A 220 21.92 -3.21 13.89
CA ASN A 220 23.24 -3.31 13.31
C ASN A 220 23.52 -4.77 12.95
N ILE A 221 23.68 -5.05 11.65
CA ILE A 221 23.85 -6.41 11.14
C ILE A 221 25.28 -6.63 10.68
N PHE A 222 25.89 -7.71 11.16
CA PHE A 222 27.20 -8.17 10.73
C PHE A 222 27.12 -9.60 10.20
N VAL A 223 27.87 -9.87 9.13
CA VAL A 223 27.96 -11.16 8.47
C VAL A 223 29.33 -11.75 8.77
N ALA A 224 29.37 -12.96 9.32
CA ALA A 224 30.63 -13.67 9.54
C ALA A 224 31.24 -14.14 8.21
N ASN A 225 32.53 -13.89 8.04
CA ASN A 225 33.31 -14.58 7.04
C ASN A 225 33.72 -15.95 7.60
N ASN A 226 33.26 -17.03 6.96
CA ASN A 226 33.53 -18.38 7.42
C ASN A 226 34.99 -18.81 7.20
N GLU A 227 35.80 -18.00 6.52
CA GLU A 227 37.19 -18.34 6.16
C GLU A 227 38.25 -17.74 7.09
N ASP A 228 38.01 -16.59 7.73
CA ASP A 228 39.04 -15.84 8.46
C ASP A 228 38.57 -15.15 9.75
N ASP A 229 37.47 -15.60 10.34
CA ASP A 229 36.85 -15.05 11.57
C ASP A 229 36.54 -13.54 11.52
N SER A 230 36.60 -12.92 10.33
CA SER A 230 36.27 -11.52 10.13
C SER A 230 34.76 -11.31 9.98
N TYR A 231 34.33 -10.05 10.10
CA TYR A 231 32.94 -9.65 9.91
C TYR A 231 32.85 -8.53 8.88
N PHE A 232 31.79 -8.55 8.09
CA PHE A 232 31.50 -7.52 7.10
C PHE A 232 30.00 -7.19 7.05
N TYR A 233 29.66 -6.08 6.41
CA TYR A 233 28.28 -5.63 6.31
C TYR A 233 27.48 -6.39 5.24
N PRO A 234 26.15 -6.55 5.40
CA PRO A 234 25.32 -7.29 4.44
C PRO A 234 25.44 -6.83 2.98
N TYR A 235 25.77 -5.57 2.71
CA TYR A 235 25.89 -5.08 1.33
C TYR A 235 27.06 -5.71 0.56
N ASN A 236 28.08 -6.25 1.24
CA ASN A 236 29.17 -7.02 0.60
C ASN A 236 28.75 -8.46 0.24
N LEU A 237 27.58 -8.94 0.69
CA LEU A 237 27.12 -10.30 0.36
C LEU A 237 26.88 -10.48 -1.13
N LEU A 238 26.62 -9.42 -1.90
CA LEU A 238 26.38 -9.53 -3.33
C LEU A 238 27.62 -10.05 -4.09
N GLU A 239 28.81 -9.65 -3.65
CA GLU A 239 30.10 -10.05 -4.24
C GLU A 239 30.66 -11.36 -3.66
N SER A 240 30.12 -11.84 -2.53
CA SER A 240 30.66 -13.02 -1.86
C SER A 240 30.28 -14.33 -2.59
N ASN A 241 31.07 -15.38 -2.40
CA ASN A 241 30.73 -16.75 -2.85
C ASN A 241 29.93 -17.55 -1.81
N LEU A 242 29.55 -16.91 -0.69
CA LEU A 242 28.86 -17.58 0.41
C LEU A 242 27.41 -17.92 0.03
N SER A 243 27.03 -19.18 0.28
CA SER A 243 25.64 -19.67 0.19
C SER A 243 24.92 -19.71 1.54
N THR A 244 25.67 -19.73 2.63
CA THR A 244 25.21 -19.62 4.03
C THR A 244 26.23 -18.85 4.86
N SER A 245 25.79 -18.08 5.84
CA SER A 245 26.68 -17.43 6.80
C SER A 245 25.97 -17.21 8.14
N THR A 246 26.77 -17.08 9.20
CA THR A 246 26.33 -16.64 10.52
C THR A 246 26.07 -15.14 10.49
N ILE A 247 24.85 -14.74 10.86
CA ILE A 247 24.43 -13.35 10.95
C ILE A 247 24.32 -12.97 12.41
N ASN A 248 25.00 -11.89 12.80
CA ASN A 248 24.88 -11.26 14.11
C ASN A 248 24.04 -9.99 13.96
N ALA A 249 22.99 -9.87 14.76
CA ALA A 249 22.14 -8.69 14.80
C ALA A 249 22.21 -8.06 16.19
N PHE A 250 22.66 -6.81 16.25
CA PHE A 250 22.79 -6.03 17.48
C PHE A 250 21.72 -4.95 17.54
N ASP A 251 21.12 -4.79 18.70
CA ASP A 251 20.24 -3.67 19.02
C ASP A 251 21.06 -2.43 19.45
N SER A 252 20.37 -1.36 19.85
CA SER A 252 20.99 -0.11 20.27
C SER A 252 21.71 -0.18 21.63
N SER A 253 21.42 -1.19 22.46
CA SER A 253 22.06 -1.41 23.76
C SER A 253 23.14 -2.50 23.73
N ASN A 254 23.50 -2.96 22.53
CA ASN A 254 24.45 -4.05 22.28
C ASN A 254 23.99 -5.43 22.77
N ASN A 255 22.70 -5.66 23.01
CA ASN A 255 22.22 -7.05 23.05
C ASN A 255 22.19 -7.58 21.62
N PHE A 256 22.31 -8.91 21.47
CA PHE A 256 22.42 -9.50 20.15
C PHE A 256 21.80 -10.89 20.04
N ASP A 257 21.49 -11.25 18.80
CA ASP A 257 21.16 -12.61 18.39
C ASP A 257 22.03 -13.04 17.21
N THR A 258 22.31 -14.34 17.18
CA THR A 258 23.19 -14.96 16.20
C THR A 258 22.46 -16.12 15.54
N LYS A 259 22.32 -16.08 14.21
CA LYS A 259 21.65 -17.14 13.47
C LYS A 259 22.36 -17.44 12.16
N VAL A 260 22.55 -18.73 11.87
CA VAL A 260 23.05 -19.18 10.56
C VAL A 260 21.91 -19.11 9.55
N LEU A 261 22.07 -18.32 8.49
CA LEU A 261 21.06 -18.11 7.45
C LEU A 261 21.55 -18.57 6.09
N LYS A 262 20.61 -18.97 5.24
CA LYS A 262 20.84 -19.10 3.79
C LYS A 262 20.97 -17.71 3.18
N ILE A 263 21.85 -17.57 2.19
CA ILE A 263 22.01 -16.32 1.45
C ILE A 263 21.37 -16.49 0.08
N SER A 264 20.37 -15.66 -0.22
CA SER A 264 19.74 -15.58 -1.54
C SER A 264 20.09 -14.24 -2.17
N LYS A 265 20.63 -14.28 -3.38
CA LYS A 265 21.12 -13.10 -4.11
C LYS A 265 20.44 -13.05 -5.46
N ASP A 266 20.14 -11.84 -5.92
CA ASP A 266 19.89 -11.63 -7.33
C ASP A 266 21.24 -11.51 -8.05
N LEU A 267 21.34 -12.17 -9.20
CA LEU A 267 22.54 -12.12 -10.03
C LEU A 267 22.25 -11.57 -11.43
N ASN A 268 20.98 -11.36 -11.77
CA ASN A 268 20.55 -10.93 -13.09
C ASN A 268 19.42 -9.90 -12.93
N ILE A 269 19.40 -8.90 -13.82
CA ILE A 269 18.31 -7.92 -13.97
C ILE A 269 17.07 -8.66 -14.49
N PRO A 270 15.93 -8.61 -13.78
CA PRO A 270 14.70 -9.16 -14.33
C PRO A 270 14.31 -8.43 -15.62
N LEU A 271 14.15 -9.18 -16.71
CA LEU A 271 13.86 -8.61 -18.03
C LEU A 271 12.50 -7.91 -18.08
N SER A 272 12.40 -6.91 -18.96
CA SER A 272 11.14 -6.21 -19.24
C SER A 272 10.03 -7.20 -19.62
N PRO A 273 8.83 -7.11 -19.01
CA PRO A 273 7.67 -7.89 -19.46
C PRO A 273 7.31 -7.59 -20.92
N ASN A 274 7.02 -8.63 -21.69
CA ASN A 274 6.49 -8.49 -23.04
C ASN A 274 4.97 -8.30 -23.01
N VAL A 275 4.52 -7.05 -23.09
CA VAL A 275 3.10 -6.65 -23.07
C VAL A 275 2.44 -6.89 -24.43
N ASN A 276 1.24 -7.48 -24.43
CA ASN A 276 0.52 -7.88 -25.64
C ASN A 276 -0.16 -6.69 -26.34
N SER A 277 -0.55 -5.66 -25.59
CA SER A 277 -1.13 -4.43 -26.15
C SER A 277 -0.67 -3.24 -25.34
N ARG A 278 -0.22 -2.21 -26.06
CA ARG A 278 0.24 -0.94 -25.51
C ARG A 278 -0.83 0.13 -25.56
N LEU A 279 -1.81 -0.01 -26.47
CA LEU A 279 -2.90 0.94 -26.63
C LEU A 279 -4.18 0.26 -26.17
N ILE A 280 -4.78 0.81 -25.12
CA ILE A 280 -5.97 0.28 -24.47
C ILE A 280 -7.13 1.22 -24.77
N SER A 281 -8.23 0.67 -25.30
CA SER A 281 -9.44 1.44 -25.56
C SER A 281 -10.10 1.85 -24.24
N SER A 282 -10.96 2.87 -24.30
CA SER A 282 -11.84 3.23 -23.18
C SER A 282 -12.70 2.06 -22.69
N ASP A 283 -13.03 1.13 -23.59
CA ASP A 283 -14.07 0.12 -23.39
C ASP A 283 -13.53 -1.21 -22.85
N SER A 284 -12.28 -1.58 -23.18
CA SER A 284 -11.62 -2.77 -22.63
C SER A 284 -10.53 -2.32 -21.68
N GLY A 285 -10.86 -2.06 -20.41
CA GLY A 285 -9.89 -1.61 -19.41
C GLY A 285 -8.78 -2.62 -19.06
N PHE A 286 -8.54 -3.66 -19.85
CA PHE A 286 -7.60 -4.74 -19.55
C PHE A 286 -6.39 -4.73 -20.46
N PHE A 287 -5.24 -5.07 -19.90
CA PHE A 287 -4.04 -5.42 -20.66
C PHE A 287 -3.42 -6.71 -20.12
N SER A 288 -2.61 -7.37 -20.94
CA SER A 288 -1.94 -8.61 -20.58
C SER A 288 -0.50 -8.64 -21.09
N TRP A 289 0.28 -9.55 -20.55
CA TRP A 289 1.66 -9.81 -20.94
C TRP A 289 1.94 -11.30 -20.97
N ASN A 290 3.01 -11.68 -21.66
CA ASN A 290 3.38 -13.08 -21.75
C ASN A 290 3.89 -13.60 -20.40
N PRO A 291 3.45 -14.81 -19.97
CA PRO A 291 4.08 -15.49 -18.85
C PRO A 291 5.51 -15.85 -19.26
N GLU A 292 6.46 -15.07 -18.76
CA GLU A 292 7.88 -15.33 -18.94
C GLU A 292 8.45 -15.82 -17.61
N GLY A 293 9.41 -16.75 -17.67
CA GLY A 293 9.91 -17.49 -16.50
C GLY A 293 10.46 -16.63 -15.34
N GLU A 294 10.77 -17.31 -14.23
CA GLU A 294 11.35 -16.82 -12.95
C GLU A 294 10.69 -15.62 -12.25
N SER A 295 9.64 -15.00 -12.80
CA SER A 295 8.94 -13.93 -12.12
C SER A 295 8.13 -14.47 -10.93
N THR A 296 8.52 -14.11 -9.72
CA THR A 296 7.73 -14.46 -8.51
C THR A 296 6.51 -13.57 -8.34
N GLN A 297 6.54 -12.37 -8.92
CA GLN A 297 5.52 -11.34 -8.79
C GLN A 297 5.68 -10.26 -9.89
N TYR A 298 4.59 -9.59 -10.24
CA TYR A 298 4.56 -8.40 -11.07
C TYR A 298 4.06 -7.20 -10.26
N ILE A 299 4.55 -6.01 -10.61
CA ILE A 299 4.01 -4.73 -10.12
C ILE A 299 3.49 -3.91 -11.30
N ILE A 300 2.39 -3.20 -11.06
CA ILE A 300 1.90 -2.16 -11.97
C ILE A 300 2.27 -0.81 -11.36
N GLU A 301 3.04 -0.02 -12.11
CA GLU A 301 3.45 1.32 -11.74
C GLU A 301 2.64 2.37 -12.51
N VAL A 302 2.30 3.44 -11.80
CA VAL A 302 1.55 4.58 -12.34
C VAL A 302 2.23 5.87 -11.88
N PHE A 303 1.88 6.99 -12.50
CA PHE A 303 2.43 8.29 -12.17
C PHE A 303 1.48 9.11 -11.29
N GLU A 304 1.99 9.70 -10.21
CA GLU A 304 1.30 10.71 -9.42
C GLU A 304 2.20 11.92 -9.16
N ASN A 305 1.65 13.13 -9.25
CA ASN A 305 2.42 14.38 -9.14
C ASN A 305 3.25 14.49 -7.85
N ASN A 306 2.79 13.92 -6.74
CA ASN A 306 3.47 13.99 -5.45
C ASN A 306 4.52 12.89 -5.24
N PHE A 307 4.39 11.76 -5.93
CA PHE A 307 5.19 10.56 -5.69
C PHE A 307 6.06 10.15 -6.90
N GLY A 308 5.86 10.80 -8.05
CA GLY A 308 6.45 10.36 -9.31
C GLY A 308 5.88 9.01 -9.75
N TRP A 309 6.73 8.17 -10.36
CA TRP A 309 6.37 6.80 -10.71
C TRP A 309 6.49 5.89 -9.50
N TYR A 310 5.41 5.22 -9.13
CA TYR A 310 5.40 4.33 -7.96
C TYR A 310 4.57 3.06 -8.20
N PRO A 311 4.87 1.96 -7.50
CA PRO A 311 4.10 0.71 -7.60
C PRO A 311 2.76 0.85 -6.88
N LYS A 312 1.67 0.92 -7.65
CA LYS A 312 0.30 1.00 -7.11
C LYS A 312 -0.30 -0.38 -6.85
N TYR A 313 -0.01 -1.34 -7.72
CA TYR A 313 -0.58 -2.68 -7.63
C TYR A 313 0.48 -3.77 -7.68
N LYS A 314 0.15 -4.90 -7.06
CA LYS A 314 0.96 -6.12 -6.98
C LYS A 314 0.10 -7.29 -7.42
N THR A 315 0.57 -8.09 -8.36
CA THR A 315 -0.18 -9.24 -8.88
C THR A 315 0.75 -10.39 -9.26
N ASN A 316 0.23 -11.62 -9.16
CA ASN A 316 0.89 -12.81 -9.67
C ASN A 316 0.25 -13.30 -10.98
N SER A 317 -0.78 -12.60 -11.46
CA SER A 317 -1.44 -12.86 -12.74
C SER A 317 -0.69 -12.17 -13.88
N THR A 318 -0.96 -12.59 -15.12
CA THR A 318 -0.37 -12.01 -16.35
C THR A 318 -1.31 -11.05 -17.08
N PHE A 319 -2.34 -10.58 -16.39
CA PHE A 319 -3.27 -9.57 -16.88
C PHE A 319 -3.71 -8.67 -15.73
N PHE A 320 -4.14 -7.46 -16.06
CA PHE A 320 -4.62 -6.49 -15.09
C PHE A 320 -5.64 -5.53 -15.70
N GLU A 321 -6.56 -5.04 -14.86
CA GLU A 321 -7.58 -4.05 -15.23
C GLU A 321 -7.14 -2.64 -14.79
N ILE A 322 -6.89 -1.76 -15.76
CA ILE A 322 -6.66 -0.32 -15.55
C ILE A 322 -8.00 0.40 -15.50
N LYS A 323 -8.25 1.05 -14.35
CA LYS A 323 -9.48 1.81 -14.13
C LYS A 323 -9.34 3.23 -14.65
N ASP A 324 -8.49 4.02 -14.00
CA ASP A 324 -8.48 5.48 -14.17
C ASP A 324 -7.16 6.01 -14.71
N GLU A 325 -6.15 5.14 -14.86
CA GLU A 325 -4.80 5.57 -15.19
C GLU A 325 -4.56 5.61 -16.71
N ASN A 326 -4.15 6.78 -17.21
CA ASN A 326 -3.89 6.97 -18.63
C ASN A 326 -2.56 6.36 -19.10
N LEU A 327 -1.63 6.14 -18.18
CA LEU A 327 -0.29 5.63 -18.47
C LEU A 327 0.16 4.68 -17.35
N SER A 328 0.62 3.49 -17.72
CA SER A 328 1.04 2.45 -16.77
C SER A 328 2.23 1.66 -17.30
N PHE A 329 2.97 1.06 -16.37
CA PHE A 329 4.05 0.12 -16.66
C PHE A 329 3.88 -1.18 -15.88
N VAL A 330 4.36 -2.27 -16.44
CA VAL A 330 4.53 -3.54 -15.73
C VAL A 330 6.00 -3.76 -15.46
N ARG A 331 6.34 -4.25 -14.27
CA ARG A 331 7.71 -4.72 -13.95
C ARG A 331 7.66 -6.11 -13.34
N LYS A 332 8.62 -6.96 -13.72
CA LYS A 332 8.92 -8.20 -12.99
C LYS A 332 9.59 -7.85 -11.66
N VAL A 333 9.30 -8.63 -10.62
CA VAL A 333 9.99 -8.53 -9.33
C VAL A 333 10.62 -9.88 -9.00
N SER A 334 11.92 -9.87 -8.72
CA SER A 334 12.67 -11.06 -8.31
C SER A 334 12.24 -11.54 -6.92
N LYS A 335 12.66 -12.77 -6.56
CA LYS A 335 12.46 -13.32 -5.21
C LYS A 335 13.08 -12.43 -4.11
N ASN A 336 14.13 -11.67 -4.45
CA ASN A 336 14.85 -10.79 -3.54
C ASN A 336 14.50 -9.30 -3.71
N ASN A 337 13.36 -9.00 -4.36
CA ASN A 337 12.78 -7.67 -4.46
C ASN A 337 13.52 -6.68 -5.38
N THR A 338 14.40 -7.17 -6.25
CA THR A 338 14.85 -6.37 -7.42
C THR A 338 13.67 -6.18 -8.35
N LYS A 339 13.33 -4.92 -8.64
CA LYS A 339 12.36 -4.56 -9.67
C LYS A 339 13.10 -4.50 -11.01
N GLY A 340 12.67 -5.28 -11.99
CA GLY A 340 13.30 -5.35 -13.31
C GLY A 340 13.10 -4.10 -14.17
N LEU A 341 13.49 -4.20 -15.43
CA LEU A 341 13.20 -3.17 -16.43
C LEU A 341 11.68 -2.99 -16.59
N PRO A 342 11.16 -1.75 -16.67
CA PRO A 342 9.76 -1.49 -17.04
C PRO A 342 9.41 -2.03 -18.42
N SER A 343 8.16 -2.46 -18.60
CA SER A 343 7.62 -2.68 -19.94
C SER A 343 7.66 -1.40 -20.78
N PRO A 344 7.47 -1.47 -22.10
CA PRO A 344 6.97 -0.33 -22.86
C PRO A 344 5.70 0.25 -22.20
N PRO A 345 5.44 1.56 -22.37
CA PRO A 345 4.29 2.22 -21.75
C PRO A 345 2.98 1.64 -22.28
N ILE A 346 2.05 1.38 -21.36
CA ILE A 346 0.67 1.04 -21.66
C ILE A 346 -0.15 2.32 -21.53
N ILE A 347 -0.81 2.71 -22.60
CA ILE A 347 -1.52 3.97 -22.77
C ILE A 347 -3.00 3.66 -22.92
N LYS A 348 -3.82 4.25 -22.06
CA LYS A 348 -5.28 4.21 -22.17
C LYS A 348 -5.78 5.50 -22.79
N PHE A 349 -6.46 5.41 -23.92
CA PHE A 349 -7.10 6.58 -24.55
C PHE A 349 -8.54 6.69 -24.06
N THR A 350 -8.82 7.73 -23.29
CA THR A 350 -10.15 8.04 -22.77
C THR A 350 -10.90 9.03 -23.65
N ASP A 351 -10.18 9.80 -24.49
CA ASP A 351 -10.71 10.88 -25.29
C ASP A 351 -10.56 10.65 -26.80
N THR A 352 -11.44 11.30 -27.57
CA THR A 352 -11.38 11.27 -29.04
C THR A 352 -10.19 12.07 -29.58
N LEU A 353 -9.38 11.45 -30.45
CA LEU A 353 -8.33 12.12 -31.22
C LEU A 353 -8.92 12.77 -32.47
N LYS A 354 -8.65 14.06 -32.70
CA LYS A 354 -9.09 14.77 -33.90
C LYS A 354 -7.98 14.86 -34.95
N PRO A 355 -8.21 14.48 -36.21
CA PRO A 355 -7.22 14.65 -37.27
C PRO A 355 -6.77 16.10 -37.41
N TYR A 356 -5.46 16.30 -37.53
CA TYR A 356 -4.88 17.61 -37.81
C TYR A 356 -4.83 17.85 -39.32
N GLU A 357 -5.44 18.93 -39.78
CA GLU A 357 -5.69 19.18 -41.20
C GLU A 357 -4.63 20.06 -41.88
N SER A 358 -3.84 20.81 -41.12
CA SER A 358 -2.80 21.70 -41.65
C SER A 358 -1.43 21.01 -41.72
N GLY A 359 -0.70 21.23 -42.81
CA GLY A 359 0.70 20.79 -42.95
C GLY A 359 1.69 21.62 -42.13
N ILE A 360 1.30 22.80 -41.63
CA ILE A 360 2.09 23.58 -40.66
C ILE A 360 1.43 23.42 -39.30
N LEU A 361 2.20 22.95 -38.32
CA LEU A 361 1.72 22.75 -36.96
C LEU A 361 1.69 24.09 -36.21
N ASP A 362 0.60 24.30 -35.50
CA ASP A 362 0.40 25.33 -34.48
C ASP A 362 0.27 24.68 -33.09
N ASN A 363 0.09 25.49 -32.04
CA ASN A 363 -0.15 25.01 -30.68
C ASN A 363 -1.27 23.96 -30.61
N ILE A 364 -0.99 22.87 -29.90
CA ILE A 364 -1.92 21.75 -29.71
C ILE A 364 -2.71 21.97 -28.43
N LYS A 365 -3.97 22.37 -28.60
CA LYS A 365 -4.91 22.72 -27.50
C LYS A 365 -5.99 21.67 -27.26
N GLN A 366 -6.00 20.61 -28.06
CA GLN A 366 -6.93 19.50 -27.94
C GLN A 366 -6.22 18.22 -28.38
N ASN A 367 -6.74 17.08 -27.97
CA ASN A 367 -6.28 15.77 -28.42
C ASN A 367 -6.32 15.68 -29.95
N SER A 368 -5.15 15.56 -30.58
CA SER A 368 -4.97 15.67 -32.03
C SER A 368 -4.15 14.50 -32.56
N ILE A 369 -4.45 14.06 -33.79
CA ILE A 369 -3.70 13.02 -34.50
C ILE A 369 -3.10 13.56 -35.80
N LEU A 370 -1.80 13.31 -36.00
CA LEU A 370 -1.08 13.58 -37.24
C LEU A 370 -1.09 12.32 -38.09
N ASN A 371 -1.92 12.31 -39.13
CA ASN A 371 -2.05 11.17 -40.03
C ASN A 371 -0.91 11.13 -41.05
N GLN A 372 -0.41 9.93 -41.34
CA GLN A 372 0.71 9.73 -42.27
C GLN A 372 0.41 10.30 -43.66
N ILE A 373 -0.84 10.24 -44.11
CA ILE A 373 -1.28 10.74 -45.43
C ILE A 373 -1.07 12.25 -45.62
N ASN A 374 -1.01 13.01 -44.52
CA ASN A 374 -0.81 14.46 -44.54
C ASN A 374 0.66 14.86 -44.29
N SER A 375 1.56 13.88 -44.16
CA SER A 375 3.00 14.09 -44.01
C SER A 375 3.60 14.75 -45.26
N PRO A 376 4.57 15.69 -45.14
CA PRO A 376 5.24 16.11 -43.90
C PRO A 376 4.50 17.22 -43.15
N PHE A 377 4.62 17.21 -41.83
CA PHE A 377 4.20 18.31 -40.96
C PHE A 377 5.39 19.21 -40.60
N ILE A 378 5.18 20.52 -40.65
CA ILE A 378 6.19 21.55 -40.52
C ILE A 378 6.06 22.24 -39.18
N ILE A 379 7.16 22.29 -38.43
CA ILE A 379 7.32 23.08 -37.21
C ILE A 379 8.16 24.30 -37.58
N ALA A 380 7.50 25.43 -37.80
CA ALA A 380 8.14 26.66 -38.27
C ALA A 380 8.33 27.72 -37.17
N SER A 381 7.77 27.49 -35.99
CA SER A 381 7.86 28.36 -34.82
C SER A 381 7.81 27.53 -33.54
N ASP A 382 7.86 28.17 -32.38
CA ASP A 382 7.69 27.47 -31.12
C ASP A 382 6.25 26.98 -30.96
N ILE A 383 6.08 25.68 -30.78
CA ILE A 383 4.80 25.02 -30.62
C ILE A 383 4.70 24.44 -29.21
N LEU A 384 3.55 24.65 -28.58
CA LEU A 384 3.21 24.08 -27.29
C LEU A 384 2.17 22.97 -27.45
N ILE A 385 2.45 21.82 -26.85
CA ILE A 385 1.44 20.80 -26.52
C ILE A 385 0.97 21.08 -25.10
N GLU A 386 -0.28 21.55 -24.95
CA GLU A 386 -0.84 22.00 -23.68
C GLU A 386 -1.06 20.83 -22.69
N GLU A 387 -1.07 21.14 -21.39
CA GLU A 387 -1.34 20.16 -20.33
C GLU A 387 -2.70 19.49 -20.53
N GLY A 388 -2.79 18.19 -20.26
CA GLY A 388 -4.01 17.40 -20.46
C GLY A 388 -4.33 17.09 -21.93
N THR A 389 -3.53 17.56 -22.89
CA THR A 389 -3.71 17.26 -24.32
C THR A 389 -2.70 16.23 -24.82
N THR A 390 -3.06 15.51 -25.87
CA THR A 390 -2.21 14.52 -26.54
C THR A 390 -2.03 14.87 -28.01
N LEU A 391 -0.78 14.98 -28.45
CA LEU A 391 -0.42 14.92 -29.86
C LEU A 391 0.00 13.49 -30.19
N PHE A 392 -0.88 12.79 -30.89
CA PHE A 392 -0.63 11.45 -31.43
C PHE A 392 -0.07 11.57 -32.85
N ILE A 393 0.94 10.80 -33.19
CA ILE A 393 1.56 10.79 -34.52
C ILE A 393 1.56 9.37 -35.05
N GLU A 394 0.97 9.17 -36.23
CA GLU A 394 1.00 7.88 -36.90
C GLU A 394 2.42 7.51 -37.36
N SER A 395 2.74 6.21 -37.29
CA SER A 395 4.01 5.66 -37.81
C SER A 395 4.23 6.06 -39.28
N GLY A 396 5.48 6.36 -39.62
CA GLY A 396 5.87 6.77 -40.97
C GLY A 396 5.62 8.25 -41.28
N THR A 397 5.19 9.04 -40.29
CA THR A 397 5.01 10.49 -40.43
C THR A 397 6.35 11.22 -40.35
N THR A 398 6.49 12.30 -41.12
CA THR A 398 7.67 13.16 -41.09
C THR A 398 7.33 14.48 -40.40
N LEU A 399 8.07 14.79 -39.33
CA LEU A 399 8.11 16.10 -38.69
C LEU A 399 9.37 16.86 -39.12
N ARG A 400 9.18 18.05 -39.68
CA ARG A 400 10.29 18.90 -40.13
C ARG A 400 10.40 20.17 -39.31
N PHE A 401 11.50 20.30 -38.57
CA PHE A 401 11.82 21.47 -37.77
C PHE A 401 12.60 22.50 -38.60
N PHE A 402 12.13 23.74 -38.60
CA PHE A 402 12.80 24.88 -39.22
C PHE A 402 13.20 25.94 -38.20
N ALA A 403 14.16 26.79 -38.57
CA ALA A 403 14.52 28.01 -37.84
C ALA A 403 14.77 27.82 -36.34
N ASP A 404 15.43 26.72 -35.95
CA ASP A 404 15.71 26.37 -34.55
C ASP A 404 14.45 26.34 -33.66
N SER A 405 13.32 26.01 -34.27
CA SER A 405 12.01 25.89 -33.62
C SER A 405 11.99 24.88 -32.47
N ARG A 406 11.11 25.13 -31.50
CA ARG A 406 10.94 24.28 -30.32
C ARG A 406 9.57 23.65 -30.29
N LEU A 407 9.52 22.35 -30.02
CA LEU A 407 8.29 21.64 -29.67
C LEU A 407 8.27 21.41 -28.16
N ILE A 408 7.46 22.19 -27.45
CA ILE A 408 7.36 22.20 -25.99
C ILE A 408 6.27 21.23 -25.53
N VAL A 409 6.62 20.28 -24.67
CA VAL A 409 5.75 19.18 -24.24
C VAL A 409 5.32 19.39 -22.78
N ARG A 410 4.10 19.93 -22.58
CA ARG A 410 3.41 19.93 -21.27
C ARG A 410 2.35 18.83 -21.16
N GLY A 411 1.72 18.48 -22.27
CA GLY A 411 0.82 17.34 -22.40
C GLY A 411 1.57 16.04 -22.75
N ASN A 412 1.04 15.28 -23.71
CA ASN A 412 1.63 14.04 -24.19
C ASN A 412 2.02 14.17 -25.66
N LEU A 413 3.27 13.82 -26.00
CA LEU A 413 3.69 13.57 -27.37
C LEU A 413 3.91 12.07 -27.54
N PHE A 414 3.12 11.45 -28.41
CA PHE A 414 3.18 10.02 -28.67
C PHE A 414 3.35 9.75 -30.16
N ILE A 415 4.47 9.11 -30.54
CA ILE A 415 4.71 8.59 -31.89
C ILE A 415 4.50 7.08 -31.83
N MET A 416 3.49 6.61 -32.56
CA MET A 416 3.06 5.22 -32.56
C MET A 416 4.14 4.30 -33.16
N PRO A 417 4.38 3.11 -32.56
CA PRO A 417 5.21 2.09 -33.20
C PRO A 417 4.57 1.55 -34.49
N GLY A 418 5.38 1.21 -35.49
CA GLY A 418 4.88 0.65 -36.74
C GLY A 418 5.97 0.23 -37.72
N LEU A 419 5.54 -0.32 -38.87
CA LEU A 419 6.45 -0.93 -39.86
C LEU A 419 7.37 0.07 -40.56
N VAL A 420 6.97 1.34 -40.60
CA VAL A 420 7.72 2.41 -41.27
C VAL A 420 8.18 3.41 -40.23
N ASN A 421 9.48 3.70 -40.21
CA ASN A 421 10.01 4.68 -39.29
C ASN A 421 9.43 6.07 -39.55
N SER A 422 9.05 6.75 -38.47
CA SER A 422 8.76 8.18 -38.51
C SER A 422 10.08 8.96 -38.58
N ASN A 423 10.05 10.15 -39.20
CA ASN A 423 11.26 10.95 -39.41
C ASN A 423 11.13 12.30 -38.68
N LEU A 424 12.02 12.58 -37.76
CA LEU A 424 12.13 13.88 -37.09
C LEU A 424 13.41 14.53 -37.58
N ILE A 425 13.28 15.48 -38.50
CA ILE A 425 14.40 16.02 -39.27
C ILE A 425 14.44 17.54 -39.22
N GLY A 426 15.63 18.12 -39.38
CA GLY A 426 15.81 19.56 -39.58
C GLY A 426 16.74 20.16 -38.55
N ARG A 427 16.39 21.33 -38.00
CA ARG A 427 17.12 21.96 -36.88
C ARG A 427 16.10 22.47 -35.88
N GLY A 428 16.09 21.86 -34.70
CA GLY A 428 15.11 22.17 -33.66
C GLY A 428 15.34 21.40 -32.38
N ILE A 429 14.46 21.64 -31.42
CA ILE A 429 14.56 21.07 -30.08
C ILE A 429 13.18 20.61 -29.61
N ILE A 430 13.09 19.38 -29.11
CA ILE A 430 11.95 18.93 -28.30
C ILE A 430 12.26 19.28 -26.85
N VAL A 431 11.39 20.07 -26.22
CA VAL A 431 11.58 20.60 -24.87
C VAL A 431 10.55 20.02 -23.91
N MET A 432 10.99 19.26 -22.92
CA MET A 432 10.14 18.75 -21.84
C MET A 432 9.87 19.83 -20.79
N ASP A 433 8.59 20.11 -20.54
CA ASP A 433 8.12 21.08 -19.54
C ASP A 433 6.96 20.50 -18.69
N GLY A 434 7.11 19.25 -18.26
CA GLY A 434 6.15 18.56 -17.38
C GLY A 434 5.43 17.36 -17.99
N GLY A 435 5.35 17.28 -19.33
CA GLY A 435 4.60 16.24 -20.02
C GLY A 435 5.25 14.86 -20.12
N ASN A 436 4.71 14.03 -21.00
CA ASN A 436 5.25 12.74 -21.41
C ASN A 436 5.73 12.78 -22.87
N LEU A 437 6.92 12.25 -23.14
CA LEU A 437 7.46 12.05 -24.48
C LEU A 437 7.65 10.57 -24.73
N ILE A 438 6.94 10.03 -25.72
CA ILE A 438 6.98 8.62 -26.08
C ILE A 438 7.21 8.56 -27.58
N ILE A 439 8.39 8.12 -27.99
CA ILE A 439 8.78 8.00 -29.39
C ILE A 439 9.15 6.54 -29.66
N SER A 440 8.43 5.91 -30.59
CA SER A 440 8.76 4.57 -31.09
C SER A 440 9.09 4.63 -32.59
N ASP A 441 9.92 3.71 -33.06
CA ASP A 441 10.23 3.44 -34.47
C ASP A 441 10.49 4.74 -35.26
N SER A 442 11.56 5.45 -34.90
CA SER A 442 11.82 6.80 -35.41
C SER A 442 13.30 7.08 -35.71
N ASP A 443 13.54 7.79 -36.80
CA ASP A 443 14.83 8.37 -37.15
C ASP A 443 14.87 9.85 -36.74
N ILE A 444 15.83 10.23 -35.90
CA ILE A 444 15.98 11.58 -35.33
C ILE A 444 17.27 12.22 -35.84
N GLU A 445 17.13 13.14 -36.78
CA GLU A 445 18.24 13.80 -37.47
C GLU A 445 18.35 15.28 -37.09
N ASN A 446 19.46 15.63 -36.44
CA ASN A 446 19.82 16.99 -36.04
C ASN A 446 18.78 17.69 -35.12
N ILE A 447 18.03 16.89 -34.35
CA ILE A 447 17.07 17.37 -33.36
C ILE A 447 17.61 17.04 -31.96
N ASN A 448 17.60 18.04 -31.08
CA ASN A 448 17.95 17.84 -29.68
C ASN A 448 16.72 17.56 -28.83
N ILE A 449 16.88 16.75 -27.79
CA ILE A 449 15.86 16.56 -26.75
C ILE A 449 16.39 17.20 -25.47
N SER A 450 15.65 18.14 -24.91
CA SER A 450 16.05 18.84 -23.69
C SER A 450 14.90 18.98 -22.71
N GLY A 451 15.19 19.22 -21.43
CA GLY A 451 14.13 19.37 -20.44
C GLY A 451 14.63 19.74 -19.06
N LYS A 452 13.81 20.50 -18.33
CA LYS A 452 14.06 20.82 -16.90
C LYS A 452 13.01 20.24 -15.96
N ARG A 453 11.95 19.64 -16.51
CA ARG A 453 10.89 18.96 -15.79
C ARG A 453 10.13 18.06 -16.77
N GLY A 454 9.71 16.88 -16.32
CA GLY A 454 8.89 15.97 -17.11
C GLY A 454 8.53 14.70 -16.36
N ASN A 455 7.48 14.04 -16.81
CA ASN A 455 6.99 12.83 -16.17
C ASN A 455 7.67 11.59 -16.76
N LEU A 456 7.79 11.52 -18.09
CA LEU A 456 8.39 10.38 -18.79
C LEU A 456 9.09 10.83 -20.07
N ILE A 457 10.25 10.24 -20.33
CA ILE A 457 10.79 10.08 -21.67
C ILE A 457 10.95 8.58 -21.95
N PHE A 458 10.32 8.10 -23.00
CA PHE A 458 10.45 6.75 -23.51
C PHE A 458 10.85 6.84 -24.98
N LEU A 459 12.03 6.32 -25.31
CA LEU A 459 12.49 6.17 -26.68
C LEU A 459 12.67 4.69 -26.96
N GLU A 460 12.07 4.22 -28.05
CA GLU A 460 12.19 2.85 -28.48
C GLU A 460 12.49 2.73 -29.97
N ASN A 461 13.37 1.80 -30.35
CA ASN A 461 13.74 1.56 -31.75
C ASN A 461 14.07 2.87 -32.48
N THR A 462 14.80 3.74 -31.79
CA THR A 462 15.07 5.09 -32.24
C THR A 462 16.51 5.20 -32.69
N LYS A 463 16.74 5.79 -33.86
CA LYS A 463 18.08 6.01 -34.38
C LYS A 463 18.40 7.49 -34.40
N PHE A 464 19.55 7.86 -33.84
CA PHE A 464 20.01 9.24 -33.82
C PHE A 464 21.08 9.49 -34.88
N SER A 465 21.07 10.69 -35.46
CA SER A 465 22.21 11.25 -36.19
C SER A 465 23.31 11.72 -35.23
N THR A 466 24.50 11.99 -35.75
CA THR A 466 25.69 12.33 -34.95
C THR A 466 25.55 13.61 -34.12
N ASP A 467 24.74 14.57 -34.56
CA ASP A 467 24.67 15.89 -33.95
C ASP A 467 23.53 16.02 -32.92
N SER A 468 22.69 15.01 -32.81
CA SER A 468 21.54 15.00 -31.88
C SER A 468 22.00 14.76 -30.45
N ARG A 469 21.54 15.58 -29.51
CA ARG A 469 21.90 15.51 -28.08
C ARG A 469 20.69 15.36 -27.19
N ILE A 470 20.88 14.72 -26.05
CA ILE A 470 19.87 14.58 -25.00
C ILE A 470 20.39 15.27 -23.73
N ASN A 471 19.70 16.30 -23.24
CA ASN A 471 20.08 17.02 -22.03
C ASN A 471 18.87 17.22 -21.10
N LEU A 472 18.78 16.40 -20.07
CA LEU A 472 17.60 16.26 -19.24
C LEU A 472 17.92 16.53 -17.78
N ASN A 473 17.08 17.33 -17.14
CA ASN A 473 17.14 17.61 -15.71
C ASN A 473 15.74 17.48 -15.08
N ASN A 474 15.65 16.88 -13.90
CA ASN A 474 14.41 16.69 -13.12
C ASN A 474 13.28 15.99 -13.91
N ILE A 475 13.63 14.96 -14.67
CA ILE A 475 12.64 14.08 -15.31
C ILE A 475 12.38 12.91 -14.38
N SER A 476 11.11 12.56 -14.14
CA SER A 476 10.79 11.49 -13.20
C SER A 476 11.32 10.14 -13.70
N ARG A 477 11.18 9.83 -15.00
CA ARG A 477 11.68 8.58 -15.57
C ARG A 477 12.19 8.74 -17.00
N VAL A 478 13.29 8.07 -17.32
CA VAL A 478 13.86 7.98 -18.67
C VAL A 478 14.06 6.51 -19.04
N GLN A 479 13.61 6.13 -20.23
CA GLN A 479 13.71 4.78 -20.77
C GLN A 479 14.23 4.84 -22.21
N PHE A 480 15.30 4.11 -22.49
CA PHE A 480 15.95 4.02 -23.81
C PHE A 480 16.07 2.57 -24.24
N TYR A 481 15.16 2.11 -25.09
CA TYR A 481 15.06 0.71 -25.51
C TYR A 481 15.40 0.59 -26.99
N ASN A 482 16.48 -0.11 -27.34
CA ASN A 482 16.96 -0.21 -28.71
C ASN A 482 17.21 1.17 -29.35
N VAL A 483 17.89 2.07 -28.61
CA VAL A 483 18.37 3.36 -29.13
C VAL A 483 19.74 3.17 -29.77
N ILE A 484 19.84 3.43 -31.07
CA ILE A 484 21.03 3.10 -31.87
C ILE A 484 21.74 4.38 -32.34
N LYS A 485 23.08 4.34 -32.37
CA LYS A 485 23.95 5.40 -32.92
C LYS A 485 23.75 6.78 -32.31
N ASN A 486 23.44 6.87 -31.02
CA ASN A 486 23.44 8.17 -30.34
C ASN A 486 24.88 8.62 -30.06
N GLN A 487 25.47 9.34 -31.03
CA GLN A 487 26.85 9.81 -30.94
C GLN A 487 27.00 11.19 -30.27
N GLY A 488 25.89 11.82 -29.92
CA GLY A 488 25.91 13.07 -29.16
C GLY A 488 26.21 12.85 -27.67
N SER A 489 26.43 13.95 -26.96
CA SER A 489 26.53 13.93 -25.50
C SER A 489 25.14 13.80 -24.88
N ASN A 490 24.98 12.80 -24.00
CA ASN A 490 23.74 12.53 -23.28
C ASN A 490 23.93 12.85 -21.80
N ASN A 491 23.31 13.93 -21.33
CA ASN A 491 23.41 14.39 -19.94
C ASN A 491 22.07 14.19 -19.24
N LEU A 492 22.07 13.41 -18.17
CA LEU A 492 20.90 12.98 -17.41
C LEU A 492 21.11 13.33 -15.93
N GLU A 493 20.42 14.35 -15.43
CA GLU A 493 20.59 14.85 -14.05
C GLU A 493 19.26 14.81 -13.27
N ASN A 494 19.33 14.43 -11.98
CA ASN A 494 18.17 14.42 -11.06
C ASN A 494 16.99 13.59 -11.60
N ILE A 495 17.26 12.35 -12.02
CA ILE A 495 16.24 11.45 -12.56
C ILE A 495 16.02 10.30 -11.59
N SER A 496 14.78 10.00 -11.22
CA SER A 496 14.53 8.93 -10.23
C SER A 496 14.74 7.52 -10.79
N GLY A 497 14.50 7.30 -12.09
CA GLY A 497 14.67 6.01 -12.74
C GLY A 497 15.17 6.14 -14.18
N ILE A 498 16.31 5.52 -14.47
CA ILE A 498 16.91 5.44 -15.81
C ILE A 498 17.00 3.97 -16.22
N TYR A 499 16.38 3.60 -17.33
CA TYR A 499 16.36 2.22 -17.81
C TYR A 499 16.84 2.17 -19.26
N ILE A 500 17.91 1.43 -19.50
CA ILE A 500 18.54 1.31 -20.81
C ILE A 500 18.58 -0.15 -21.21
N LEU A 501 18.08 -0.45 -22.40
CA LEU A 501 17.99 -1.81 -22.94
C LEU A 501 18.48 -1.80 -24.38
N ASN A 502 19.38 -2.71 -24.75
CA ASN A 502 19.81 -2.94 -26.14
C ASN A 502 20.27 -1.65 -26.87
N SER A 503 20.93 -0.72 -26.18
CA SER A 503 21.18 0.62 -26.73
C SER A 503 22.67 0.94 -26.87
N GLU A 504 22.98 1.91 -27.74
CA GLU A 504 24.33 2.35 -28.07
C GLU A 504 24.50 3.86 -27.81
N PHE A 505 25.48 4.21 -26.99
CA PHE A 505 25.82 5.60 -26.66
C PHE A 505 27.31 5.88 -26.83
N SER A 506 27.66 7.00 -27.48
CA SER A 506 29.04 7.49 -27.45
C SER A 506 29.39 8.06 -26.08
N ASP A 507 28.61 9.02 -25.58
CA ASP A 507 28.81 9.60 -24.26
C ASP A 507 27.49 9.59 -23.47
N LEU A 508 27.52 8.99 -22.28
CA LEU A 508 26.42 8.96 -21.32
C LEU A 508 26.89 9.47 -19.96
N ASN A 509 26.32 10.58 -19.51
CA ASN A 509 26.64 11.21 -18.23
C ASN A 509 25.39 11.22 -17.35
N ILE A 510 25.45 10.51 -16.22
CA ILE A 510 24.36 10.38 -15.25
C ILE A 510 24.77 11.00 -13.92
N LYS A 511 23.90 11.86 -13.38
CA LYS A 511 24.13 12.51 -12.08
C LYS A 511 22.88 12.48 -11.21
N ASN A 512 23.06 12.17 -9.92
CA ASN A 512 21.99 12.14 -8.94
C ASN A 512 20.79 11.28 -9.37
N SER A 513 21.07 10.04 -9.80
CA SER A 513 20.03 9.08 -10.17
C SER A 513 19.79 8.05 -9.05
N TYR A 514 18.54 7.90 -8.63
CA TYR A 514 18.19 6.96 -7.56
C TYR A 514 18.28 5.50 -8.02
N GLU A 515 17.90 5.20 -9.26
CA GLU A 515 17.90 3.86 -9.82
C GLU A 515 18.26 3.90 -11.31
N THR A 516 19.40 3.31 -11.68
CA THR A 516 19.82 3.15 -13.08
C THR A 516 20.05 1.66 -13.37
N MET A 517 19.39 1.14 -14.41
CA MET A 517 19.62 -0.21 -14.92
C MET A 517 19.97 -0.17 -16.40
N ILE A 518 21.05 -0.86 -16.77
CA ILE A 518 21.56 -0.92 -18.14
C ILE A 518 21.72 -2.39 -18.53
N TYR A 519 21.07 -2.83 -19.59
CA TYR A 519 21.10 -4.22 -20.04
C TYR A 519 21.46 -4.31 -21.52
N ASN A 520 22.39 -5.22 -21.84
CA ASN A 520 22.82 -5.56 -23.21
C ASN A 520 23.11 -4.32 -24.08
N SER A 521 23.85 -3.36 -23.53
CA SER A 521 24.09 -2.06 -24.17
C SER A 521 25.59 -1.82 -24.37
N ASN A 522 25.93 -0.93 -25.29
CA ASN A 522 27.32 -0.55 -25.55
C ASN A 522 27.50 0.96 -25.33
N ILE A 523 28.43 1.34 -24.45
CA ILE A 523 28.66 2.72 -24.06
C ILE A 523 30.16 3.01 -24.18
N ASN A 524 30.53 3.97 -25.04
CA ASN A 524 31.95 4.28 -25.20
C ASN A 524 32.49 5.05 -23.97
N SER A 525 31.87 6.16 -23.58
CA SER A 525 32.20 6.88 -22.35
C SER A 525 30.99 6.93 -21.42
N PHE A 526 31.10 6.29 -20.25
CA PHE A 526 30.08 6.30 -19.22
C PHE A 526 30.59 7.05 -17.98
N GLN A 527 29.97 8.19 -17.70
CA GLN A 527 30.24 8.96 -16.49
C GLN A 527 29.05 8.85 -15.53
N GLN A 528 29.32 8.51 -14.28
CA GLN A 528 28.34 8.59 -13.21
C GLN A 528 28.88 9.39 -12.02
N ASN A 529 28.01 10.21 -11.44
CA ASN A 529 28.41 11.17 -10.42
C ASN A 529 27.31 11.37 -9.37
N PHE A 530 27.73 11.69 -8.14
CA PHE A 530 26.92 12.18 -7.02
C PHE A 530 25.69 11.31 -6.72
N ARG A 531 25.83 10.37 -5.77
CA ARG A 531 24.72 9.52 -5.28
C ARG A 531 23.97 8.77 -6.39
N THR A 532 24.64 8.50 -7.50
CA THR A 532 24.05 7.71 -8.59
C THR A 532 24.17 6.23 -8.24
N ARG A 533 23.11 5.45 -8.46
CA ARG A 533 23.12 3.99 -8.27
C ARG A 533 22.88 3.28 -9.59
N THR A 534 23.88 2.58 -10.09
CA THR A 534 23.84 1.91 -11.40
C THR A 534 24.11 0.42 -11.28
N VAL A 535 23.27 -0.38 -11.93
CA VAL A 535 23.51 -1.80 -12.21
C VAL A 535 23.58 -1.98 -13.73
N ILE A 536 24.63 -2.65 -14.20
CA ILE A 536 24.81 -2.97 -15.61
C ILE A 536 24.95 -4.48 -15.80
N GLU A 537 24.29 -5.02 -16.82
CA GLU A 537 24.34 -6.45 -17.17
C GLU A 537 24.56 -6.67 -18.67
N ASN A 538 25.36 -7.70 -19.02
CA ASN A 538 25.64 -8.15 -20.39
C ASN A 538 26.05 -7.01 -21.34
N SER A 539 26.74 -5.98 -20.85
CA SER A 539 27.02 -4.76 -21.58
C SER A 539 28.53 -4.50 -21.73
N MET A 540 28.88 -3.58 -22.61
CA MET A 540 30.26 -3.13 -22.83
C MET A 540 30.38 -1.64 -22.50
N VAL A 541 31.40 -1.29 -21.71
CA VAL A 541 31.78 0.09 -21.39
C VAL A 541 33.26 0.28 -21.66
N ASN A 542 33.63 1.17 -22.59
CA ASN A 542 35.05 1.36 -22.91
C ASN A 542 35.76 2.22 -21.84
N GLU A 543 35.13 3.32 -21.43
CA GLU A 543 35.63 4.19 -20.37
C GLU A 543 34.56 4.45 -19.32
N LEU A 544 34.81 4.01 -18.07
CA LEU A 544 33.96 4.28 -16.91
C LEU A 544 34.61 5.33 -16.01
N TYR A 545 33.90 6.44 -15.77
CA TYR A 545 34.26 7.44 -14.77
C TYR A 545 33.24 7.41 -13.63
N ASN A 546 33.62 6.81 -12.50
CA ASN A 546 32.77 6.70 -11.33
C ASN A 546 33.23 7.67 -10.23
N GLN A 547 32.36 8.61 -9.86
CA GLN A 547 32.74 9.75 -9.02
C GLN A 547 31.79 9.97 -7.84
N ASN A 548 32.34 10.53 -6.76
CA ASN A 548 31.59 11.12 -5.63
C ASN A 548 30.56 10.17 -4.99
N PHE A 549 31.06 9.03 -4.48
CA PHE A 549 30.28 8.03 -3.74
C PHE A 549 29.07 7.44 -4.50
N SER A 550 29.20 7.28 -5.82
CA SER A 550 28.19 6.59 -6.63
C SER A 550 28.37 5.06 -6.55
N TYR A 551 27.25 4.33 -6.52
CA TYR A 551 27.21 2.87 -6.50
C TYR A 551 27.21 2.33 -7.93
N PHE A 552 28.07 1.35 -8.20
CA PHE A 552 28.16 0.67 -9.48
C PHE A 552 28.30 -0.83 -9.29
N ASN A 553 27.42 -1.60 -9.92
CA ASN A 553 27.49 -3.05 -9.96
C ASN A 553 27.46 -3.52 -11.43
N SER A 554 28.37 -4.42 -11.78
CA SER A 554 28.58 -4.91 -13.15
C SER A 554 28.50 -6.43 -13.19
N ILE A 555 27.57 -6.95 -14.01
CA ILE A 555 27.23 -8.37 -14.10
C ILE A 555 27.49 -8.83 -15.53
N ASN A 556 28.32 -9.85 -15.73
CA ASN A 556 28.61 -10.41 -17.06
C ASN A 556 28.94 -9.33 -18.13
N SER A 557 29.54 -8.22 -17.71
CA SER A 557 29.79 -7.04 -18.53
C SER A 557 31.29 -6.78 -18.62
N ILE A 558 31.71 -6.14 -19.71
CA ILE A 558 33.11 -5.78 -19.96
C ILE A 558 33.25 -4.28 -19.71
N VAL A 559 34.14 -3.90 -18.80
CA VAL A 559 34.57 -2.51 -18.61
C VAL A 559 36.06 -2.43 -18.91
N GLU A 560 36.44 -1.78 -20.01
CA GLU A 560 37.84 -1.79 -20.47
C GLU A 560 38.73 -0.91 -19.60
N ASN A 561 38.29 0.31 -19.29
CA ASN A 561 39.02 1.26 -18.45
C ASN A 561 38.13 1.83 -17.36
N VAL A 562 38.63 1.86 -16.12
CA VAL A 562 37.90 2.39 -14.96
C VAL A 562 38.72 3.49 -14.29
N ASN A 563 38.08 4.64 -14.11
CA ASN A 563 38.59 5.76 -13.32
C ASN A 563 37.64 6.05 -12.15
N ASN A 564 38.08 5.77 -10.93
CA ASN A 564 37.35 6.02 -9.70
C ASN A 564 37.92 7.25 -8.98
N ILE A 565 37.09 8.24 -8.68
CA ILE A 565 37.51 9.50 -8.02
C ILE A 565 36.60 9.79 -6.81
N ASN A 566 37.20 10.19 -5.69
CA ASN A 566 36.51 10.50 -4.42
C ASN A 566 35.68 9.32 -3.88
N PHE A 567 36.38 8.27 -3.44
CA PHE A 567 35.80 7.19 -2.62
C PHE A 567 36.03 7.47 -1.13
N SER A 568 35.10 7.06 -0.27
CA SER A 568 35.26 7.13 1.19
C SER A 568 35.42 5.71 1.68
N LEU A 569 36.56 5.44 2.28
CA LEU A 569 36.73 4.34 3.20
C LEU A 569 36.52 4.94 4.60
N TYR A 570 35.38 4.67 5.24
CA TYR A 570 35.24 4.97 6.66
C TYR A 570 35.92 3.83 7.41
N LEU A 571 37.18 4.05 7.78
CA LEU A 571 37.86 3.22 8.77
C LEU A 571 37.53 3.83 10.13
N GLU A 572 36.65 3.20 10.88
CA GLU A 572 36.56 3.46 12.30
C GLU A 572 37.74 2.73 12.95
N ASP A 573 38.79 3.49 13.22
CA ASP A 573 40.02 3.03 13.86
C ASP A 573 39.76 2.94 15.37
N ASP A 574 39.25 1.79 15.84
CA ASP A 574 39.29 1.45 17.27
C ASP A 574 40.67 0.86 17.59
N SER A 575 41.70 1.69 17.48
CA SER A 575 42.94 1.48 18.23
C SER A 575 42.81 2.18 19.58
N VAL A 576 42.45 1.39 20.60
CA VAL A 576 42.73 1.71 21.99
C VAL A 576 43.88 0.81 22.44
N ASP A 577 44.96 1.45 22.90
CA ASP A 577 46.11 0.86 23.60
C ASP A 577 45.71 -0.07 24.77
#